data_AF-A0A1Q1FPB3-F1
#
_entry.id   AF-A0A1Q1FPB3-F1
#
_cell.length_a   1.000
_cell.length_b   1.000
_cell.length_c   1.000
_cell.angle_alpha   90.00
_cell.angle_beta   90.00
_cell.angle_gamma   90.00
#
_symmetry.space_group_name_H-M   'P 1'
#
loop_
_entity.id
_entity.type
_entity.pdbx_description
1 polymer ?
#
loop_
_entity_poly.entity_id
_entity_poly.type
_entity_poly.pdbx_seq_one_letter_code
_entity_poly.pdbx_strand_id
1 'polypeptide(L)' 'MTDDQNSTGPVDGESATVYSCDNCESLLDISSWTPIETDEDATVYRFCDESCRDEWTDD' A
#
# COMPACT_ATOMS: atom_id res chain seq x y z
N MET A 1 -22.10 -40.57 15.27
CA MET A 1 -20.72 -40.06 15.35
C MET A 1 -20.30 -39.77 13.92
N THR A 2 -20.49 -38.53 13.49
CA THR A 2 -20.14 -37.92 12.19
C THR A 2 -20.67 -36.48 12.33
N ASP A 3 -19.94 -35.41 12.04
CA ASP A 3 -19.02 -35.19 10.94
C ASP A 3 -17.94 -34.19 11.40
N ASP A 4 -16.67 -34.55 11.19
CA ASP A 4 -15.51 -33.66 11.31
C ASP A 4 -15.34 -32.99 9.94
N GLN A 5 -15.92 -31.80 9.77
CA GLN A 5 -15.63 -30.94 8.61
C GLN A 5 -14.63 -29.89 9.06
N ASN A 6 -13.37 -30.30 9.07
CA ASN A 6 -12.23 -29.48 8.70
C ASN A 6 -12.56 -28.73 7.40
N SER A 7 -13.14 -27.53 7.53
CA SER A 7 -13.21 -26.55 6.46
C SER A 7 -12.13 -25.53 6.73
N THR A 8 -10.96 -25.78 6.15
CA THR A 8 -9.98 -24.75 5.82
C THR A 8 -10.74 -23.61 5.16
N GLY A 9 -11.07 -22.57 5.94
CA GLY A 9 -11.56 -21.31 5.39
C GLY A 9 -10.53 -20.81 4.38
N PRO A 10 -10.95 -20.04 3.37
CA PRO A 10 -10.00 -19.48 2.42
C PRO A 10 -8.88 -18.84 3.24
N VAL A 11 -7.63 -19.24 2.99
CA VAL A 11 -6.54 -18.33 3.27
C VAL A 11 -6.90 -17.14 2.43
N ASP A 12 -7.50 -16.13 3.06
CA ASP A 12 -7.72 -14.86 2.42
C ASP A 12 -6.31 -14.43 2.09
N GLY A 13 -5.94 -14.70 0.84
CA GLY A 13 -4.74 -14.19 0.21
C GLY A 13 -5.00 -12.71 0.02
N GLU A 14 -5.21 -12.02 1.13
CA GLU A 14 -5.05 -10.60 1.32
C GLU A 14 -3.59 -10.37 0.99
N SER A 15 -3.34 -10.32 -0.31
CA SER A 15 -2.10 -9.85 -0.89
C SER A 15 -2.14 -8.36 -0.58
N ALA A 16 -1.89 -8.02 0.68
CA ALA A 16 -1.75 -6.66 1.15
C ALA A 16 -0.78 -6.06 0.14
N THR A 17 -1.29 -5.20 -0.73
CA THR A 17 -0.47 -4.62 -1.78
C THR A 17 0.45 -3.67 -1.04
N VAL A 18 1.65 -4.17 -0.71
CA VAL A 18 2.63 -3.42 0.05
C VAL A 18 3.21 -2.41 -0.92
N TYR A 19 2.84 -1.15 -0.75
CA TYR A 19 3.46 -0.05 -1.46
C TYR A 19 4.62 0.48 -0.62
N SER A 20 5.62 1.03 -1.28
CA SER A 20 6.71 1.79 -0.66
C SER A 20 6.53 3.27 -0.97
N CYS A 21 6.98 4.13 -0.05
CA CYS A 21 7.09 5.57 -0.28
C CYS A 21 8.10 5.82 -1.39
N ASP A 22 7.76 6.65 -2.37
CA ASP A 22 8.66 6.93 -3.49
C ASP A 22 9.86 7.80 -3.10
N ASN A 23 9.71 8.63 -2.06
CA ASN A 23 10.78 9.49 -1.56
C ASN A 23 11.77 8.75 -0.65
N CYS A 24 11.27 8.00 0.34
CA CYS A 24 12.09 7.41 1.42
C CYS A 24 12.07 5.88 1.46
N GLU A 25 11.43 5.23 0.48
CA GLU A 25 11.33 3.77 0.33
C GLU A 25 10.71 3.03 1.55
N SER A 26 10.11 3.76 2.47
CA SER A 26 9.47 3.19 3.66
C SER A 26 8.17 2.49 3.31
N LEU A 27 7.87 1.38 3.99
CA LEU A 27 6.64 0.63 3.77
C LEU A 27 5.41 1.47 4.12
N LEU A 28 4.46 1.52 3.20
CA LEU A 28 3.20 2.24 3.36
C LEU A 28 2.13 1.32 3.94
N ASP A 29 1.46 1.81 4.97
CA ASP A 29 0.24 1.20 5.47
C ASP A 29 -0.94 1.64 4.60
N ILE A 30 -1.36 0.78 3.66
CA ILE A 30 -2.54 1.03 2.80
C ILE A 30 -3.87 1.02 3.54
N SER A 31 -3.86 0.59 4.81
CA SER A 31 -5.02 0.68 5.69
C SER A 31 -5.33 2.14 6.05
N SER A 32 -4.35 3.03 5.90
CA SER A 32 -4.41 4.45 6.22
C SER A 32 -4.32 5.32 4.96
N TRP A 33 -4.84 6.55 5.04
CA TRP A 33 -4.68 7.51 3.94
C TRP A 33 -3.20 7.84 3.76
N THR A 34 -2.73 7.73 2.51
CA THR A 34 -1.37 8.11 2.11
C THR A 34 -1.46 9.21 1.04
N PRO A 35 -0.58 10.21 1.07
CA PRO A 35 -0.48 11.20 0.01
C PRO A 35 -0.03 10.54 -1.30
N ILE A 36 -0.60 11.01 -2.41
CA ILE A 36 -0.37 10.48 -3.76
C ILE A 36 -0.18 11.64 -4.71
N GLU A 37 0.83 11.59 -5.57
CA GLU A 37 1.00 12.50 -6.71
C GLU A 37 0.94 11.75 -8.03
N THR A 38 0.63 12.47 -9.09
CA THR A 38 0.59 11.91 -10.44
C THR A 38 1.34 12.83 -11.39
N ASP A 39 2.31 12.26 -12.09
CA ASP A 39 3.14 12.98 -13.05
C ASP A 39 2.48 13.08 -14.45
N GLU A 40 3.08 13.83 -15.38
CA GLU A 40 2.61 14.01 -16.76
C GLU A 40 2.42 12.68 -17.54
N ASP A 41 3.21 11.66 -17.20
CA ASP A 41 3.09 10.30 -17.76
C ASP A 41 1.95 9.46 -17.12
N ALA A 42 1.12 10.05 -16.27
CA ALA A 42 0.10 9.38 -15.46
C ALA A 42 0.68 8.30 -14.52
N THR A 43 1.96 8.42 -14.18
CA THR A 43 2.62 7.59 -13.17
C THR A 43 2.15 8.03 -11.78
N VAL A 44 1.65 7.08 -10.99
CA VAL A 44 1.11 7.33 -9.65
C VAL A 44 2.18 7.05 -8.60
N TYR A 45 2.61 8.11 -7.92
CA TYR A 45 3.60 8.08 -6.84
C TYR A 45 2.91 8.14 -5.49
N ARG A 46 3.33 7.30 -4.54
CA ARG A 46 2.74 7.26 -3.19
C ARG A 46 3.78 7.63 -2.17
N PHE A 47 3.35 8.36 -1.13
CA PHE A 47 4.24 8.88 -0.10
C PHE A 47 3.75 8.49 1.29
N CYS A 48 4.67 8.41 2.25
CA CYS A 48 4.33 8.07 3.63
C CYS A 48 3.67 9.24 4.38
N ASP A 49 3.99 10.47 3.99
CA ASP A 49 3.49 11.70 4.60
C ASP A 49 3.56 12.85 3.58
N GLU A 50 2.82 13.93 3.83
CA GLU A 50 2.82 15.13 2.99
C GLU A 50 4.23 15.70 2.87
N SER A 51 5.02 15.67 3.95
CA SER A 51 6.41 16.15 3.92
C SER A 51 7.26 15.44 2.85
N CYS A 52 7.11 14.11 2.71
CA CYS A 52 7.84 13.33 1.71
C CYS A 52 7.36 13.60 0.28
N ARG A 53 6.06 13.88 0.10
CA ARG A 53 5.52 14.29 -1.18
C ARG A 53 6.08 15.66 -1.57
N ASP A 54 5.99 16.63 -0.65
CA ASP A 54 6.43 18.00 -0.89
C ASP A 54 7.94 18.07 -1.18
N GLU A 55 8.79 17.30 -0.46
CA GLU A 55 10.23 17.20 -0.79
C GLU A 55 10.50 16.59 -2.17
N TRP A 56 9.70 15.61 -2.59
CA TRP A 56 9.83 15.00 -3.92
C TRP A 56 9.36 15.94 -5.04
N THR A 57 8.33 16.76 -4.80
CA THR A 57 7.78 17.71 -5.77
C THR A 57 8.60 19.00 -5.90
N ASP A 58 9.40 19.37 -4.89
CA ASP A 58 10.23 20.59 -4.89
C ASP A 58 11.57 20.43 -5.65
N ASP A 59 11.98 19.21 -6.02
CA ASP A 59 13.21 18.88 -6.79
C ASP A 59 13.01 19.02 -8.32
#